data_AF-A0A851HLV0-F1
#
_entry.id   AF-A0A851HLV0-F1
#
_cell.length_a   1.000
_cell.length_b   1.000
_cell.length_c   1.000
_cell.angle_alpha   90.00
_cell.angle_beta   90.00
_cell.angle_gamma   90.00
#
_symmetry.space_group_name_H-M   'P 1'
#
loop_
_entity.id
_entity.type
_entity.pdbx_description
1 polymer ?
#
loop_
_entity_poly.entity_id
_entity_poly.type
_entity_poly.pdbx_seq_one_letter_code
_entity_poly.pdbx_strand_id
1 'polypeptide(L)'
;MQHASLPSDVASEHQRRYTEEHSGIAHRFFNAGWSRLQFLDSQIVDAVLKKATAEGVSVLPVHDSLIVTIRFADWLKETAVKSYHELTCFTSVIDQCQTLKCYCLPDY
;
A
#
# COMPACT_ATOMS: atom_id res chain seq x y z
N MET A 1 -30.70 -8.96 -3.57
CA MET A 1 -30.05 -8.07 -2.58
C MET A 1 -30.33 -6.64 -3.02
N GLN A 2 -31.06 -5.87 -2.21
CA GLN A 2 -31.36 -4.46 -2.50
C GLN A 2 -30.10 -3.63 -2.18
N HIS A 3 -29.54 -2.94 -3.18
CA HIS A 3 -28.58 -1.88 -2.93
C HIS A 3 -29.34 -0.73 -2.26
N ALA A 4 -29.23 -0.60 -0.94
CA ALA A 4 -29.72 0.57 -0.23
C ALA A 4 -28.83 1.77 -0.64
N SER A 5 -29.30 2.54 -1.62
CA SER A 5 -28.68 3.81 -1.98
C SER A 5 -28.73 4.73 -0.76
N LEU A 6 -27.57 5.08 -0.21
CA LEU A 6 -27.51 6.08 0.86
C LEU A 6 -28.11 7.40 0.34
N PRO A 7 -29.02 8.04 1.10
CA PRO A 7 -29.55 9.34 0.71
C PRO A 7 -28.43 10.37 0.61
N SER A 8 -28.49 11.21 -0.43
CA SER A 8 -27.46 12.20 -0.78
C SER A 8 -27.06 13.12 0.39
N ASP A 9 -28.02 13.38 1.28
CA ASP A 9 -27.86 14.29 2.42
C ASP A 9 -26.94 13.68 3.50
N VAL A 10 -27.06 12.36 3.70
CA VAL A 10 -26.22 11.61 4.64
C VAL A 10 -24.79 11.49 4.11
N ALA A 11 -24.63 11.27 2.80
CA ALA A 11 -23.31 11.22 2.17
C ALA A 11 -22.56 12.56 2.29
N SER A 12 -23.28 13.67 2.12
CA SER A 12 -22.71 15.04 2.24
C SER A 12 -22.26 15.35 3.67
N GLU A 13 -23.04 14.93 4.67
CA GLU A 13 -22.67 15.13 6.08
C GLU A 13 -21.44 14.30 6.49
N HIS A 14 -21.33 13.07 6.00
CA HIS A 14 -20.14 12.26 6.22
C HIS A 14 -18.89 12.89 5.58
N GLN A 15 -19.01 13.42 4.37
CA GLN A 15 -17.91 14.10 3.69
C GLN A 15 -17.47 15.35 4.45
N ARG A 16 -18.41 16.12 4.98
CA ARG A 16 -18.15 17.32 5.80
C ARG A 16 -17.38 16.95 7.06
N ARG A 17 -17.88 15.99 7.83
CA ARG A 17 -17.22 15.52 9.07
C ARG A 17 -15.80 15.01 8.82
N TYR A 18 -15.62 14.22 7.77
CA TYR A 18 -14.30 13.69 7.39
C TYR A 18 -13.32 14.81 7.05
N THR A 19 -13.79 15.86 6.37
CA THR A 19 -12.98 17.02 6.00
C THR A 19 -12.61 17.88 7.21
N GLU A 20 -13.53 18.05 8.17
CA GLU A 20 -13.31 18.81 9.41
C GLU A 20 -12.29 18.14 10.33
N GLU A 21 -12.40 16.82 10.52
CA GLU A 21 -11.48 16.01 11.32
C GLU A 21 -10.03 16.06 10.76
N HIS A 22 -9.89 16.21 9.44
CA HIS A 22 -8.61 16.20 8.74
C HIS A 22 -8.27 17.53 8.07
N SER A 23 -8.63 18.65 8.71
CA SER A 23 -8.48 20.01 8.17
C SER A 23 -7.08 20.33 7.62
N GLY A 24 -6.01 19.78 8.20
CA GLY A 24 -4.62 19.98 7.74
C GLY A 24 -4.32 19.41 6.34
N ILE A 25 -5.04 18.36 5.92
CA ILE A 25 -4.89 17.71 4.61
C ILE A 25 -6.14 17.81 3.74
N ALA A 26 -7.22 18.43 4.25
CA ALA A 26 -8.49 18.62 3.58
C ALA A 26 -8.36 19.19 2.15
N HIS A 27 -7.44 20.14 1.98
CA HIS A 27 -7.14 20.77 0.69
C HIS A 27 -6.58 19.81 -0.38
N ARG A 28 -6.20 18.56 -0.03
CA ARG A 28 -5.64 17.57 -0.95
C ARG A 28 -6.58 16.42 -1.30
N PHE A 29 -7.64 16.17 -0.54
CA PHE A 29 -8.49 14.98 -0.72
C PHE A 29 -9.11 14.88 -2.11
N PHE A 30 -9.60 15.99 -2.66
CA PHE A 30 -10.27 16.04 -3.97
C PHE A 30 -9.36 16.59 -5.08
N ASN A 31 -8.09 16.86 -4.78
CA ASN A 31 -7.13 17.49 -5.69
C ASN A 31 -6.23 16.48 -6.42
N ALA A 32 -6.78 15.31 -6.76
CA ALA A 32 -6.04 14.20 -7.39
C ALA A 32 -4.75 13.75 -6.65
N GLY A 33 -4.55 14.16 -5.39
CA GLY A 33 -3.39 13.75 -4.60
C GLY A 33 -3.33 12.24 -4.39
N TRP A 34 -4.50 11.61 -4.30
CA TRP A 34 -4.66 10.16 -4.20
C TRP A 34 -4.13 9.41 -5.43
N SER A 35 -4.30 9.95 -6.65
CA SER A 35 -3.87 9.25 -7.87
C SER A 35 -2.35 9.30 -7.99
N ARG A 36 -1.73 10.43 -7.62
CA ARG A 36 -0.28 10.54 -7.54
C ARG A 36 0.30 9.60 -6.47
N LEU A 37 -0.37 9.44 -5.34
CA LEU A 37 0.04 8.52 -4.29
C LEU A 37 -0.03 7.06 -4.77
N GLN A 38 -1.16 6.66 -5.37
CA GLN A 38 -1.30 5.32 -5.95
C GLN A 38 -0.29 5.02 -7.06
N PHE A 39 0.04 6.03 -7.87
CA PHE A 39 1.09 5.90 -8.88
C PHE A 39 2.47 5.70 -8.25
N LEU A 40 2.77 6.40 -7.16
CA LEU A 40 4.00 6.21 -6.40
C LEU A 40 4.09 4.81 -5.79
N ASP A 41 3.00 4.33 -5.18
CA ASP A 41 2.92 2.96 -4.64
C ASP A 41 3.17 1.91 -5.73
N SER A 42 2.56 2.09 -6.90
CA SER A 42 2.74 1.21 -8.05
C SER A 42 4.20 1.18 -8.55
N GLN A 43 4.90 2.32 -8.52
CA GLN A 43 6.32 2.38 -8.88
C GLN A 43 7.22 1.65 -7.88
N ILE A 44 6.91 1.73 -6.58
CA ILE A 44 7.66 1.00 -5.54
C ILE A 44 7.50 -0.50 -5.76
N VAL A 45 6.27 -0.97 -5.99
CA VAL A 45 5.99 -2.38 -6.28
C VAL A 45 6.73 -2.84 -7.54
N ASP A 46 6.66 -2.08 -8.63
CA ASP A 46 7.36 -2.40 -9.88
C ASP A 46 8.89 -2.50 -9.69
N ALA A 47 9.50 -1.60 -8.91
CA ALA A 47 10.93 -1.65 -8.59
C ALA A 47 11.31 -2.92 -7.81
N VAL A 48 10.48 -3.34 -6.86
CA VAL A 48 10.68 -4.59 -6.12
C VAL A 48 10.54 -5.80 -7.03
N LEU A 49 9.53 -5.83 -7.91
CA LEU A 49 9.30 -6.95 -8.83
C LEU A 49 10.42 -7.09 -9.87
N LYS A 50 10.97 -5.97 -10.36
CA LYS A 50 12.14 -5.99 -11.25
C LYS A 50 13.35 -6.62 -10.58
N LYS A 51 13.65 -6.24 -9.32
CA LYS A 51 14.73 -6.84 -8.52
C LYS A 51 14.45 -8.32 -8.26
N ALA A 52 13.22 -8.68 -7.90
CA ALA A 52 12.81 -10.07 -7.68
C ALA A 52 13.02 -10.93 -8.93
N THR A 53 12.61 -10.43 -10.09
CA THR A 53 12.74 -11.12 -11.38
C THR A 53 14.20 -11.32 -11.76
N ALA A 54 15.05 -10.30 -11.55
CA ALA A 54 16.48 -10.39 -11.82
C ALA A 54 17.20 -11.42 -10.94
N GLU A 55 16.74 -11.59 -9.70
CA GLU A 55 17.33 -12.51 -8.70
C GLU A 55 16.65 -13.89 -8.67
N GLY A 56 15.65 -14.13 -9.52
CA GLY A 56 14.92 -15.41 -9.56
C GLY A 56 14.02 -15.65 -8.35
N VAL A 57 13.60 -14.59 -7.66
CA VAL A 57 12.70 -14.62 -6.51
C VAL A 57 11.26 -14.48 -6.98
N SER A 58 10.40 -15.43 -6.61
CA SER A 58 8.96 -15.34 -6.89
C SER A 58 8.29 -14.46 -5.85
N VAL A 59 7.69 -13.34 -6.30
CA VAL A 59 6.93 -12.40 -5.46
C VAL A 59 5.57 -12.16 -6.11
N LEU A 60 4.51 -12.26 -5.31
CA LEU A 60 3.14 -11.97 -5.73
C LEU A 60 2.70 -10.61 -5.13
N PRO A 61 2.49 -9.58 -5.96
CA PRO A 61 1.97 -8.30 -5.51
C PRO A 61 0.45 -8.33 -5.34
N VAL A 62 -0.05 -7.86 -4.20
CA VAL A 62 -1.47 -7.69 -3.88
C VAL A 62 -1.68 -6.29 -3.32
N HIS A 63 -1.98 -5.33 -4.21
CA HIS A 63 -2.03 -3.90 -3.87
C HIS A 63 -0.75 -3.42 -3.16
N ASP A 64 -0.85 -3.06 -1.89
CA ASP A 64 0.23 -2.60 -1.01
C ASP A 64 0.99 -3.73 -0.30
N SER A 65 0.51 -4.97 -0.48
CA SER A 65 1.06 -6.16 0.16
C SER A 65 1.88 -6.98 -0.83
N LEU A 66 2.97 -7.57 -0.37
CA LEU A 66 3.87 -8.40 -1.16
C LEU A 66 3.98 -9.77 -0.51
N ILE A 67 3.67 -10.83 -1.26
CA ILE A 67 3.71 -12.21 -0.78
C ILE A 67 4.95 -12.88 -1.37
N VAL A 68 5.74 -13.51 -0.51
CA VAL A 68 6.97 -14.21 -0.90
C VAL A 68 7.14 -15.49 -0.07
N THR A 69 7.92 -16.45 -0.56
CA THR A 69 8.36 -17.58 0.26
C THR A 69 9.14 -17.09 1.48
N ILE A 70 8.89 -17.70 2.65
CA ILE A 70 9.46 -17.26 3.94
C ILE A 70 10.99 -17.08 3.93
N ARG A 71 11.72 -17.89 3.16
CA ARG A 71 13.18 -17.80 3.01
C ARG A 71 13.68 -16.46 2.44
N PHE A 72 12.80 -15.71 1.76
CA PHE A 72 13.10 -14.41 1.17
C PHE A 72 12.37 -13.27 1.89
N ALA A 73 11.79 -13.50 3.07
CA ALA A 73 11.07 -12.48 3.83
C ALA A 73 11.98 -11.29 4.18
N ASP A 74 13.18 -11.56 4.68
CA ASP A 74 14.15 -10.51 5.02
C ASP A 74 14.63 -9.77 3.77
N TRP A 75 14.91 -10.50 2.69
CA TRP A 75 15.27 -9.93 1.40
C TRP A 75 14.18 -9.00 0.86
N LEU A 76 12.91 -9.41 0.94
CA LEU A 76 11.78 -8.61 0.49
C LEU A 76 11.66 -7.33 1.30
N LYS A 77 11.79 -7.43 2.63
CA LYS A 77 11.75 -6.28 3.54
C LYS A 77 12.85 -5.27 3.19
N GLU A 78 14.10 -5.72 3.05
CA GLU A 78 15.20 -4.84 2.69
C GLU A 78 15.01 -4.22 1.30
N THR A 79 14.56 -5.00 0.33
CA THR A 79 14.36 -4.55 -1.05
C THR A 79 13.24 -3.53 -1.14
N ALA A 80 12.13 -3.74 -0.42
CA ALA A 80 11.03 -2.78 -0.36
C ALA A 80 11.46 -1.47 0.31
N VAL A 81 12.22 -1.54 1.41
CA VAL A 81 12.75 -0.35 2.10
C VAL A 81 13.71 0.44 1.21
N LYS A 82 14.63 -0.26 0.53
CA LYS A 82 15.56 0.38 -0.42
C LYS A 82 14.81 1.07 -1.56
N SER A 83 13.87 0.37 -2.19
CA SER A 83 13.06 0.93 -3.29
C SER A 83 12.20 2.11 -2.83
N TYR A 84 11.63 2.06 -1.62
CA TYR A 84 10.91 3.19 -1.03
C TYR A 84 11.81 4.41 -0.84
N HIS A 85 12.99 4.22 -0.25
CA HIS A 85 13.94 5.29 -0.02
C HIS A 85 14.46 5.88 -1.34
N GLU A 86 14.74 5.05 -2.34
CA GLU A 86 15.18 5.48 -3.68
C GLU A 86 14.14 6.36 -4.39
N LEU A 87 12.85 6.05 -4.26
CA LEU A 87 11.78 6.76 -4.98
C LEU A 87 11.24 7.99 -4.22
N THR A 88 11.28 7.97 -2.89
CA THR A 88 10.67 9.02 -2.06
C THR A 88 11.68 9.94 -1.39
N CYS A 89 12.96 9.55 -1.36
CA CYS A 89 14.00 10.17 -0.54
C CYS A 89 13.63 10.26 0.96
N PHE A 90 12.70 9.41 1.41
CA PHE A 90 12.22 9.39 2.79
C PHE A 90 12.64 8.08 3.47
N THR A 91 12.98 8.18 4.76
CA THR A 91 13.27 6.99 5.57
C THR A 91 11.95 6.38 6.01
N SER A 92 11.70 5.12 5.64
CA SER A 92 10.47 4.44 6.06
C SER A 92 10.42 4.31 7.59
N VAL A 93 9.34 4.79 8.19
CA VAL A 93 9.04 4.55 9.61
C VAL A 93 8.33 3.21 9.68
N ILE A 94 9.10 2.12 9.75
CA ILE A 94 8.54 0.78 9.91
C ILE A 94 8.28 0.57 11.40
N ASP A 95 7.02 0.74 11.80
CA ASP A 95 6.59 0.29 13.12
C ASP A 95 6.66 -1.26 13.14
N GLN A 96 7.21 -1.85 14.20
CA GLN A 96 7.45 -3.31 14.28
C GLN A 96 6.16 -4.15 14.27
N CYS A 97 4.99 -3.51 14.15
CA CYS A 97 3.68 -4.14 14.19
C CYS A 97 3.17 -4.62 12.80
N GLN A 98 4.01 -4.72 11.77
CA GLN A 98 3.66 -5.52 10.58
C GLN A 98 3.93 -7.00 10.88
N THR A 99 2.89 -7.69 11.34
CA THR A 99 2.88 -9.15 11.50
C THR A 99 3.31 -9.78 10.18
N LEU A 100 4.51 -10.40 10.15
CA LEU A 100 4.80 -11.44 9.16
C LEU A 100 3.72 -12.50 9.35
N LYS A 101 2.66 -12.43 8.55
CA LYS A 101 1.65 -13.48 8.52
C LYS A 101 2.23 -14.60 7.69
N CYS A 102 2.88 -15.54 8.36
CA CYS A 102 3.34 -16.78 7.77
C CYS A 102 2.10 -17.61 7.42
N TYR A 103 1.73 -17.63 6.14
CA TYR A 103 0.75 -18.57 5.63
C TYR A 103 1.49 -19.84 5.22
N CYS A 104 1.36 -20.90 6.03
CA CYS A 104 1.71 -22.25 5.57
C CYS A 104 0.69 -22.63 4.49
N LEU A 105 1.05 -22.41 3.22
CA LEU A 105 0.28 -22.98 2.12
C LEU A 105 0.45 -24.50 2.19
N PRO A 106 -0.65 -25.29 2.18
CA PRO A 106 -0.55 -26.75 2.17
C PRO A 106 0.23 -27.20 0.93
N ASP A 107 1.10 -28.19 1.10
CA ASP A 107 1.82 -28.83 0.01
C ASP A 107 0.79 -29.37 -1.01
N TYR A 108 0.89 -28.90 -2.27
CA TYR A 108 0.06 -29.33 -3.39
C TYR A 108 0.55 -30.65 -3.98
#